data_AF-A0A7W0NLD5-F1
#
_entry.id   AF-A0A7W0NLD5-F1
#
_cell.length_a   1.000
_cell.length_b   1.000
_cell.length_c   1.000
_cell.angle_alpha   90.00
_cell.angle_beta   90.00
_cell.angle_gamma   90.00
#
_symmetry.space_group_name_H-M   'P 1'
#
loop_
_entity.id
_entity.type
_entity.pdbx_description
1 polymer ?
#
loop_
_entity_poly.entity_id
_entity_poly.type
_entity_poly.pdbx_seq_one_letter_code
_entity_poly.pdbx_strand_id
1 'polypeptide(L)'
;MTHGDERGLRLPPKVAPVQVVVVPIYRSDDQRTEVLVVAHKLRDSLAGEGIRVRVDDRDQYRPGYKFSEWELKGVPIRIEIGPKDVAADQVVTVDRLSGAKRQRPTAQAAASIPEALDEIQAGLHRGALAYREANTHAASSYAELRAGITEQSGLWVGPWCGDAACEERVTADTKATIRVLPLVREDPGAPCVVCGGAGLERATWARAY
;
A
#
# COMPACT_ATOMS: atom_id res chain seq x y z
N MET A 1 -3.42 3.53 7.56
CA MET A 1 -3.99 2.18 7.79
C MET A 1 -4.04 1.32 6.53
N THR A 2 -4.37 1.86 5.35
CA THR A 2 -4.61 1.11 4.09
C THR A 2 -3.58 0.06 3.70
N HIS A 3 -2.29 0.39 3.75
CA HIS A 3 -1.24 -0.48 3.22
C HIS A 3 -0.48 -1.24 4.31
N GLY A 4 -0.81 -1.12 5.59
CA GLY A 4 -0.10 -1.90 6.62
C GLY A 4 -0.31 -3.41 6.45
N ASP A 5 0.61 -4.22 6.94
CA ASP A 5 0.38 -5.65 7.22
C ASP A 5 0.96 -6.00 8.61
N GLU A 6 0.86 -7.26 9.02
CA GLU A 6 1.37 -7.75 10.31
C GLU A 6 2.89 -7.55 10.50
N ARG A 7 3.64 -7.32 9.42
CA ARG A 7 5.08 -7.05 9.46
C ARG A 7 5.40 -5.55 9.57
N GLY A 8 4.41 -4.68 9.44
CA GLY A 8 4.56 -3.23 9.57
C GLY A 8 4.06 -2.44 8.37
N LEU A 9 4.76 -1.34 8.06
CA LEU A 9 4.38 -0.46 6.96
C LEU A 9 4.63 -1.14 5.60
N ARG A 10 3.81 -0.82 4.60
CA ARG A 10 4.14 -1.00 3.17
C ARG A 10 4.00 0.35 2.50
N LEU A 11 5.13 1.01 2.22
CA LEU A 11 5.11 2.36 1.68
C LEU A 11 5.03 2.32 0.15
N PRO A 12 4.12 3.09 -0.47
CA PRO A 12 4.16 3.30 -1.91
C PRO A 12 5.51 3.92 -2.33
N PRO A 13 6.21 3.36 -3.33
CA PRO A 13 7.53 3.82 -3.74
C PRO A 13 7.63 5.31 -4.06
N LYS A 14 6.56 5.96 -4.53
CA LYS A 14 6.55 7.40 -4.80
C LYS A 14 6.71 8.28 -3.55
N VAL A 15 6.33 7.76 -2.37
CA VAL A 15 6.40 8.50 -1.10
C VAL A 15 7.36 7.88 -0.08
N ALA A 16 7.89 6.68 -0.36
CA ALA A 16 8.83 6.00 0.53
C ALA A 16 10.13 6.83 0.70
N PRO A 17 10.55 7.22 1.91
CA PRO A 17 11.79 7.99 2.12
C PRO A 17 13.03 7.23 1.63
N VAL A 18 13.03 5.91 1.83
CA VAL A 18 13.99 4.96 1.27
C VAL A 18 13.20 4.00 0.40
N GLN A 19 13.55 3.91 -0.89
CA GLN A 19 12.92 3.00 -1.84
C GLN A 19 13.64 1.64 -1.86
N VAL A 20 14.97 1.68 -1.76
CA VAL A 20 15.82 0.50 -1.74
C VAL A 20 16.74 0.55 -0.55
N VAL A 21 16.81 -0.54 0.21
CA VAL A 21 17.85 -0.73 1.22
C VAL A 21 18.80 -1.85 0.80
N VAL A 22 20.10 -1.59 0.82
CA VAL A 22 21.14 -2.60 0.61
C VAL A 22 21.66 -3.05 1.97
N VAL A 23 21.54 -4.34 2.28
CA VAL A 23 22.00 -4.94 3.53
C VAL A 23 23.21 -5.83 3.25
N PRO A 24 24.44 -5.36 3.51
CA PRO A 24 25.65 -6.17 3.42
C PRO A 24 25.67 -7.25 4.52
N ILE A 25 26.11 -8.45 4.14
CA ILE A 25 26.22 -9.63 5.00
C ILE A 25 27.66 -10.10 4.99
N TYR A 26 28.32 -10.21 6.15
CA TYR A 26 29.71 -10.64 6.27
C TYR A 26 29.98 -11.24 7.66
N ARG A 27 31.11 -11.93 7.82
CA ARG A 27 31.54 -12.53 9.10
C ARG A 27 32.95 -12.13 9.55
N SER A 28 33.77 -11.60 8.64
CA SER A 28 35.12 -11.09 8.92
C SER A 28 35.30 -9.70 8.32
N ASP A 29 36.34 -8.99 8.75
CA ASP A 29 36.66 -7.63 8.27
C ASP A 29 37.08 -7.61 6.80
N ASP A 30 37.77 -8.67 6.33
CA ASP A 30 38.13 -8.82 4.92
C ASP A 30 36.88 -8.92 4.04
N GLN A 31 35.95 -9.81 4.43
CA GLN A 31 34.65 -9.95 3.75
C GLN A 31 33.84 -8.66 3.79
N ARG A 32 33.87 -7.95 4.92
CA ARG A 32 33.18 -6.67 5.09
C ARG A 32 33.65 -5.67 4.05
N THR A 33 34.96 -5.55 3.87
CA THR A 33 35.56 -4.60 2.92
C THR A 33 35.11 -4.90 1.49
N GLU A 34 35.22 -6.15 1.05
CA GLU A 34 34.82 -6.59 -0.29
C GLU A 34 33.32 -6.34 -0.55
N VAL A 35 32.46 -6.72 0.39
CA VAL A 35 31.00 -6.59 0.26
C VAL A 35 30.57 -5.12 0.25
N LEU A 36 31.17 -4.27 1.09
CA LEU A 36 30.82 -2.85 1.14
C LEU A 36 31.20 -2.10 -0.14
N VAL A 37 32.32 -2.44 -0.78
CA VAL A 37 32.69 -1.87 -2.08
C VAL A 37 31.58 -2.11 -3.11
N VAL A 38 31.11 -3.36 -3.22
CA VAL A 38 30.04 -3.70 -4.16
C VAL A 38 28.70 -3.06 -3.77
N ALA A 39 28.37 -3.05 -2.47
CA ALA A 39 27.14 -2.44 -1.97
C ALA A 39 27.08 -0.92 -2.25
N HIS A 40 28.19 -0.19 -2.07
CA HIS A 40 28.27 1.23 -2.36
C HIS A 40 28.23 1.52 -3.86
N LYS A 41 28.91 0.71 -4.67
CA LYS A 41 28.83 0.81 -6.14
C LYS A 41 27.39 0.61 -6.66
N LEU A 42 26.69 -0.38 -6.12
CA LEU A 42 25.29 -0.63 -6.46
C LEU A 42 24.39 0.54 -6.03
N ARG A 43 24.60 1.07 -4.81
CA ARG A 43 23.91 2.28 -4.35
C ARG A 43 24.11 3.44 -5.32
N ASP A 44 25.34 3.72 -5.73
CA ASP A 44 25.62 4.85 -6.64
C ASP A 44 24.97 4.69 -7.99
N SER A 45 25.00 3.48 -8.55
CA SER A 45 24.32 3.18 -9.81
C SER A 45 22.83 3.50 -9.73
N LEU A 46 22.16 2.96 -8.70
CA LEU A 46 20.72 3.18 -8.50
C LEU A 46 20.38 4.64 -8.16
N ALA A 47 21.22 5.29 -7.35
CA ALA A 47 21.05 6.70 -7.01
C ALA A 47 21.22 7.61 -8.24
N GLY A 48 22.10 7.24 -9.18
CA GLY A 48 22.26 7.91 -10.47
C GLY A 48 21.00 7.86 -11.34
N GLU A 49 20.12 6.88 -11.11
CA GLU A 49 18.79 6.77 -11.74
C GLU A 49 17.69 7.49 -10.94
N GLY A 50 18.05 8.25 -9.90
CA GLY A 50 17.10 8.98 -9.05
C GLY A 50 16.42 8.13 -7.97
N ILE A 51 16.89 6.91 -7.74
CA ILE A 51 16.32 6.01 -6.73
C ILE A 51 16.89 6.37 -5.35
N ARG A 52 16.02 6.47 -4.34
CA ARG A 52 16.42 6.74 -2.95
C ARG A 52 16.93 5.46 -2.29
N VAL A 53 18.25 5.31 -2.25
CA VAL A 53 18.92 4.12 -1.74
C VAL A 53 19.66 4.37 -0.42
N ARG A 54 19.56 3.42 0.53
CA ARG A 54 20.36 3.38 1.77
C ARG A 54 21.15 2.08 1.83
N VAL A 55 22.45 2.15 2.09
CA VAL A 55 23.24 0.98 2.53
C VAL A 55 23.14 0.88 4.04
N ASP A 56 22.80 -0.26 4.62
CA ASP A 56 22.76 -0.45 6.08
C ASP A 56 23.98 -1.24 6.58
N ASP A 57 25.06 -0.50 6.82
CA ASP A 57 26.40 -0.98 7.18
C ASP A 57 26.67 -1.02 8.69
N ARG A 58 25.65 -0.79 9.53
CA ARG A 58 25.72 -0.89 11.00
C ARG A 58 26.21 -2.27 11.42
N ASP A 59 27.38 -2.37 12.02
CA ASP A 59 28.04 -3.63 12.39
C ASP A 59 27.51 -4.23 13.70
N GLN A 60 26.93 -3.40 14.57
CA GLN A 60 26.33 -3.83 15.85
C GLN A 60 25.06 -4.68 15.70
N TYR A 61 24.49 -4.76 14.50
CA TYR A 61 23.25 -5.50 14.24
C TYR A 61 23.45 -6.68 13.28
N ARG A 62 22.89 -7.83 13.66
CA ARG A 62 22.84 -9.01 12.79
C ARG A 62 21.95 -8.73 11.56
N PRO A 63 22.22 -9.34 10.39
CA PRO A 63 21.42 -9.14 9.19
C PRO A 63 19.91 -9.35 9.39
N GLY A 64 19.52 -10.38 10.13
CA GLY A 64 18.11 -10.65 10.42
C GLY A 64 17.40 -9.51 11.18
N TYR A 65 18.11 -8.82 12.08
CA TYR A 65 17.55 -7.63 12.75
C TYR A 65 17.31 -6.50 11.74
N LYS A 66 18.30 -6.23 10.88
CA LYS A 66 18.19 -5.21 9.83
C LYS A 66 17.03 -5.53 8.88
N PHE A 67 16.86 -6.79 8.49
CA PHE A 67 15.77 -7.23 7.62
C PHE A 67 14.41 -6.87 8.22
N SER A 68 14.17 -7.27 9.47
CA SER A 68 12.93 -6.96 10.19
C SER A 68 12.73 -5.46 10.38
N GLU A 69 13.77 -4.71 10.70
CA GLU A 69 13.68 -3.25 10.88
C GLU A 69 13.24 -2.55 9.59
N TRP A 70 13.83 -2.91 8.44
CA TRP A 70 13.48 -2.29 7.16
C TRP A 70 12.14 -2.77 6.61
N GLU A 71 11.74 -4.01 6.90
CA GLU A 71 10.38 -4.48 6.62
C GLU A 71 9.34 -3.74 7.46
N LEU A 72 9.61 -3.51 8.75
CA LEU A 72 8.76 -2.74 9.65
C LEU A 72 8.59 -1.29 9.17
N LYS A 73 9.70 -0.67 8.73
CA LYS A 73 9.71 0.67 8.13
C LYS A 73 9.06 0.74 6.74
N GLY A 74 8.79 -0.41 6.12
CA GLY A 74 8.09 -0.52 4.86
C GLY A 74 8.88 -0.10 3.64
N VAL A 75 10.20 -0.28 3.66
CA VAL A 75 11.05 -0.05 2.48
C VAL A 75 10.62 -1.00 1.36
N PRO A 76 10.27 -0.51 0.16
CA PRO A 76 9.75 -1.32 -0.94
C PRO A 76 10.62 -2.50 -1.36
N ILE A 77 11.93 -2.28 -1.49
CA ILE A 77 12.88 -3.31 -1.93
C ILE A 77 14.05 -3.39 -0.97
N ARG A 78 14.38 -4.61 -0.54
CA ARG A 78 15.64 -4.91 0.13
C ARG A 78 16.56 -5.67 -0.82
N ILE A 79 17.82 -5.27 -0.88
CA ILE A 79 18.88 -6.00 -1.57
C ILE A 79 19.79 -6.60 -0.51
N GLU A 80 20.01 -7.89 -0.57
CA GLU A 80 20.93 -8.64 0.29
C GLU A 80 22.17 -8.98 -0.53
N ILE A 81 23.36 -8.74 0.04
CA ILE A 81 24.63 -9.01 -0.62
C ILE A 81 25.64 -9.55 0.39
N GLY A 82 26.15 -10.76 0.16
CA GLY A 82 27.24 -11.35 0.93
C GLY A 82 28.42 -11.78 0.07
N PRO A 83 29.46 -12.41 0.66
CA PRO A 83 30.70 -12.73 -0.05
C PRO A 83 30.48 -13.74 -1.20
N LYS A 84 29.53 -14.66 -1.03
CA LYS A 84 29.14 -15.62 -2.07
C LYS A 84 28.46 -14.93 -3.26
N ASP A 85 27.69 -13.88 -2.99
CA ASP A 85 26.99 -13.12 -4.01
C ASP A 85 27.98 -12.23 -4.79
N VAL A 86 28.93 -11.60 -4.07
CA VAL A 86 30.06 -10.87 -4.68
C VAL A 86 30.89 -11.76 -5.59
N ALA A 87 31.29 -12.95 -5.12
CA ALA A 87 32.10 -13.89 -5.90
C ALA A 87 31.37 -14.40 -7.16
N ALA A 88 30.04 -14.38 -7.17
CA ALA A 88 29.21 -14.83 -8.28
C ALA A 88 28.60 -13.66 -9.09
N ASP A 89 29.01 -12.42 -8.83
CA ASP A 89 28.45 -11.18 -9.41
C ASP A 89 26.91 -11.14 -9.43
N GLN A 90 26.30 -11.43 -8.28
CA GLN A 90 24.85 -11.45 -8.12
C GLN A 90 24.44 -10.78 -6.82
N VAL A 91 23.13 -10.56 -6.69
CA VAL A 91 22.49 -10.09 -5.45
C VAL A 91 21.14 -10.78 -5.27
N VAL A 92 20.62 -10.75 -4.05
CA VAL A 92 19.24 -11.18 -3.76
C VAL A 92 18.37 -9.95 -3.53
N THR A 93 17.33 -9.78 -4.33
CA THR A 93 16.31 -8.74 -4.13
C THR A 93 15.09 -9.33 -3.44
N VAL A 94 14.54 -8.61 -2.48
CA VAL A 94 13.32 -8.96 -1.74
C VAL A 94 12.30 -7.85 -1.88
N ASP A 95 11.12 -8.20 -2.38
CA ASP A 95 9.97 -7.30 -2.53
C ASP A 95 9.17 -7.27 -1.22
N ARG A 96 8.95 -6.07 -0.66
CA ARG A 96 8.20 -5.87 0.59
C ARG A 96 6.72 -6.20 0.46
N LEU A 97 6.11 -5.99 -0.71
CA LEU A 97 4.70 -6.25 -0.97
C LEU A 97 4.43 -7.74 -1.04
N SER A 98 5.11 -8.45 -1.96
CA SER A 98 4.89 -9.88 -2.20
C SER A 98 5.68 -10.81 -1.27
N GLY A 99 6.78 -10.33 -0.68
CA GLY A 99 7.75 -11.16 0.03
C GLY A 99 8.64 -12.00 -0.90
N ALA A 100 8.50 -11.87 -2.23
CA ALA A 100 9.25 -12.65 -3.19
C ALA A 100 10.74 -12.34 -3.11
N LYS A 101 11.56 -13.40 -3.09
CA LYS A 101 13.01 -13.33 -3.17
C LYS A 101 13.48 -13.75 -4.56
N ARG A 102 14.38 -12.97 -5.15
CA ARG A 102 14.96 -13.28 -6.47
C ARG A 102 16.46 -13.07 -6.42
N GLN A 103 17.21 -14.09 -6.82
CA GLN A 103 18.65 -14.00 -7.02
C GLN A 103 18.91 -13.71 -8.50
N ARG A 104 19.70 -12.67 -8.78
CA ARG A 104 19.97 -12.21 -10.15
C ARG A 104 21.37 -11.62 -10.25
N PRO A 105 22.01 -11.66 -11.44
CA PRO A 105 23.23 -10.92 -11.70
C PRO A 105 23.10 -9.46 -11.29
N THR A 106 24.14 -8.86 -10.72
CA THR A 106 24.09 -7.52 -10.12
C THR A 106 23.54 -6.47 -11.09
N ALA A 107 24.03 -6.48 -12.33
CA ALA A 107 23.59 -5.55 -13.37
C ALA A 107 22.11 -5.74 -13.75
N GLN A 108 21.64 -6.98 -13.85
CA GLN A 108 20.23 -7.27 -14.16
C GLN A 108 19.31 -6.90 -12.99
N ALA A 109 19.76 -7.12 -11.75
CA ALA A 109 19.03 -6.71 -10.57
C ALA A 109 18.84 -5.18 -10.58
N ALA A 110 19.93 -4.42 -10.75
CA ALA A 110 19.91 -2.97 -10.79
C ALA A 110 18.94 -2.43 -11.87
N ALA A 111 19.07 -2.92 -13.10
CA ALA A 111 18.22 -2.51 -14.22
C ALA A 111 16.72 -2.83 -14.02
N SER A 112 16.40 -3.83 -13.18
CA SER A 112 15.01 -4.21 -12.91
C SER A 112 14.35 -3.42 -11.77
N ILE A 113 15.12 -2.64 -10.99
CA ILE A 113 14.59 -1.93 -9.82
C ILE A 113 13.53 -0.88 -10.20
N PRO A 114 13.70 -0.02 -11.23
CA PRO A 114 12.68 0.97 -11.57
C PRO A 114 11.30 0.35 -11.84
N GLU A 115 11.26 -0.68 -12.70
CA GLU A 115 10.03 -1.41 -13.03
C GLU A 115 9.44 -2.12 -11.80
N ALA A 116 10.28 -2.71 -10.94
CA ALA A 116 9.82 -3.33 -9.71
C ALA A 116 9.17 -2.32 -8.75
N LEU A 117 9.70 -1.10 -8.65
CA LEU A 117 9.10 -0.03 -7.86
C LEU A 117 7.75 0.42 -8.46
N ASP A 118 7.65 0.53 -9.78
CA ASP A 118 6.38 0.87 -10.43
C ASP A 118 5.31 -0.23 -10.22
N GLU A 119 5.70 -1.49 -10.29
CA GLU A 119 4.78 -2.61 -10.05
C GLU A 119 4.35 -2.70 -8.58
N ILE A 120 5.23 -2.42 -7.61
CA ILE A 120 4.85 -2.31 -6.20
C ILE A 120 3.85 -1.16 -6.01
N GLN A 121 4.10 0.00 -6.63
CA GLN A 121 3.19 1.15 -6.57
C GLN A 121 1.81 0.79 -7.13
N ALA A 122 1.77 0.16 -8.31
CA ALA A 122 0.54 -0.26 -8.95
C ALA A 122 -0.18 -1.35 -8.14
N GLY A 123 0.56 -2.33 -7.61
CA GLY A 123 0.03 -3.41 -6.78
C GLY A 123 -0.64 -2.91 -5.50
N LEU A 124 -0.03 -1.95 -4.80
CA LEU A 124 -0.62 -1.31 -3.63
C LEU A 124 -1.92 -0.57 -3.96
N HIS A 125 -1.96 0.15 -5.10
CA HIS A 125 -3.17 0.82 -5.56
C HIS A 125 -4.27 -0.18 -5.93
N ARG A 126 -3.96 -1.20 -6.75
CA ARG A 126 -4.91 -2.24 -7.16
C ARG A 126 -5.51 -2.95 -5.95
N GLY A 127 -4.69 -3.32 -4.97
CA GLY A 127 -5.16 -3.96 -3.74
C GLY A 127 -6.09 -3.06 -2.92
N ALA A 128 -5.74 -1.78 -2.76
CA ALA A 128 -6.57 -0.82 -2.04
C ALA A 128 -7.90 -0.52 -2.76
N LEU A 129 -7.86 -0.41 -4.09
CA LEU A 129 -9.04 -0.22 -4.93
C LEU A 129 -10.00 -1.42 -4.81
N ALA A 130 -9.47 -2.63 -4.99
CA ALA A 130 -10.26 -3.86 -4.88
C ALA A 130 -10.88 -4.01 -3.48
N TYR A 131 -10.13 -3.69 -2.42
CA TYR A 131 -10.67 -3.67 -1.06
C TYR A 131 -11.81 -2.66 -0.91
N ARG A 132 -11.64 -1.43 -1.40
CA ARG A 132 -12.69 -0.41 -1.36
C ARG A 132 -13.94 -0.89 -2.10
N GLU A 133 -13.79 -1.43 -3.30
CA GLU A 133 -14.91 -1.92 -4.12
C GLU A 133 -15.64 -3.08 -3.45
N ALA A 134 -14.90 -4.05 -2.89
CA ALA A 134 -15.48 -5.17 -2.15
C ALA A 134 -16.22 -4.75 -0.86
N ASN A 135 -15.88 -3.59 -0.31
CA ASN A 135 -16.52 -3.00 0.88
C ASN A 135 -17.41 -1.79 0.52
N THR A 136 -17.84 -1.68 -0.75
CA THR A 136 -18.82 -0.71 -1.21
C THR A 136 -20.06 -1.45 -1.70
N HIS A 137 -21.19 -1.22 -1.05
CA HIS A 137 -22.41 -1.96 -1.26
C HIS A 137 -23.52 -1.03 -1.76
N ALA A 138 -24.38 -1.53 -2.64
CA ALA A 138 -25.58 -0.81 -3.06
C ALA A 138 -26.73 -1.12 -2.10
N ALA A 139 -27.52 -0.11 -1.73
CA ALA A 139 -28.78 -0.27 -1.01
C ALA A 139 -29.95 0.14 -1.91
N SER A 140 -30.97 -0.70 -1.97
CA SER A 140 -32.22 -0.46 -2.70
C SER A 140 -33.39 -0.13 -1.78
N SER A 141 -33.24 -0.35 -0.46
CA SER A 141 -34.23 0.01 0.55
C SER A 141 -33.60 0.57 1.83
N TYR A 142 -34.40 1.29 2.63
CA TYR A 142 -33.94 1.81 3.92
C TYR A 142 -33.51 0.70 4.88
N ALA A 143 -34.20 -0.45 4.82
CA ALA A 143 -33.88 -1.61 5.64
C ALA A 143 -32.48 -2.16 5.31
N GLU A 144 -32.16 -2.31 4.01
CA GLU A 144 -30.82 -2.71 3.55
C GLU A 144 -29.75 -1.70 3.94
N LEU A 145 -30.00 -0.41 3.70
CA LEU A 145 -29.07 0.65 4.07
C LEU A 145 -28.76 0.62 5.57
N ARG A 146 -29.80 0.55 6.41
CA ARG A 146 -29.68 0.53 7.87
C ARG A 146 -28.92 -0.70 8.35
N ALA A 147 -29.37 -1.90 7.96
CA ALA A 147 -28.76 -3.15 8.37
C ALA A 147 -27.29 -3.24 7.91
N GLY A 148 -27.05 -2.86 6.66
CA GLY A 148 -25.72 -2.82 6.07
C GLY A 148 -24.73 -1.97 6.86
N ILE A 149 -25.12 -0.73 7.17
CA ILE A 149 -24.28 0.18 7.96
C ILE A 149 -24.04 -0.36 9.38
N THR A 150 -25.05 -0.93 10.02
CA THR A 150 -24.95 -1.35 11.43
C THR A 150 -24.24 -2.68 11.63
N GLU A 151 -24.36 -3.61 10.68
CA GLU A 151 -23.93 -5.01 10.82
C GLU A 151 -22.69 -5.34 9.99
N GLN A 152 -22.58 -4.82 8.76
CA GLN A 152 -21.49 -5.15 7.82
C GLN A 152 -20.40 -4.07 7.76
N SER A 153 -20.71 -2.85 8.20
CA SER A 153 -19.85 -1.67 8.02
C SER A 153 -19.56 -1.42 6.52
N GLY A 154 -18.51 -0.66 6.21
CA GLY A 154 -18.18 -0.30 4.83
C GLY A 154 -18.94 0.92 4.30
N LEU A 155 -18.90 1.09 2.97
CA LEU A 155 -19.57 2.16 2.26
C LEU A 155 -20.90 1.66 1.71
N TRP A 156 -21.98 2.41 1.92
CA TRP A 156 -23.30 2.06 1.41
C TRP A 156 -23.82 3.14 0.49
N VAL A 157 -24.18 2.77 -0.73
CA VAL A 157 -24.53 3.69 -1.82
C VAL A 157 -25.98 3.49 -2.21
N GLY A 158 -26.76 4.56 -2.29
CA GLY A 158 -28.16 4.48 -2.69
C GLY A 158 -28.69 5.80 -3.26
N PRO A 159 -29.85 5.77 -3.94
CA PRO A 159 -30.55 6.99 -4.36
C PRO A 159 -30.91 7.85 -3.15
N TRP A 160 -30.72 9.15 -3.24
CA TRP A 160 -31.02 10.12 -2.21
C TRP A 160 -31.81 11.29 -2.78
N CYS A 161 -32.77 11.80 -2.01
CA CYS A 161 -33.65 12.90 -2.42
C CYS A 161 -33.06 14.29 -2.22
N GLY A 162 -31.86 14.42 -1.62
CA GLY A 162 -31.28 15.72 -1.28
C GLY A 162 -31.82 16.37 -0.01
N ASP A 163 -32.80 15.75 0.66
CA ASP A 163 -33.43 16.30 1.86
C ASP A 163 -32.63 15.97 3.13
N ALA A 164 -32.36 17.01 3.92
CA ALA A 164 -31.68 16.91 5.21
C ALA A 164 -32.43 15.99 6.19
N ALA A 165 -33.77 15.95 6.16
CA ALA A 165 -34.53 15.06 7.03
C ALA A 165 -34.22 13.57 6.79
N CYS A 166 -33.90 13.19 5.55
CA CYS A 166 -33.48 11.83 5.23
C CYS A 166 -32.07 11.53 5.77
N GLU A 167 -31.15 12.48 5.69
CA GLU A 167 -29.81 12.33 6.27
C GLU A 167 -29.85 12.26 7.80
N GLU A 168 -30.65 13.12 8.44
CA GLU A 168 -30.85 13.14 9.89
C GLU A 168 -31.41 11.81 10.39
N ARG A 169 -32.36 11.22 9.66
CA ARG A 169 -32.91 9.91 9.99
C ARG A 169 -31.85 8.80 9.93
N VAL A 170 -31.07 8.74 8.85
CA VAL A 170 -29.97 7.76 8.73
C VAL A 170 -28.97 7.95 9.87
N THR A 171 -28.64 9.20 10.20
CA THR A 171 -27.70 9.56 11.27
C THR A 171 -28.22 9.13 12.65
N ALA A 172 -29.49 9.41 12.95
CA ALA A 172 -30.12 9.02 14.21
C ALA A 172 -30.09 7.50 14.40
N ASP A 173 -30.46 6.75 13.36
CA ASP A 173 -30.62 5.30 13.40
C ASP A 173 -29.31 4.52 13.32
N THR A 174 -28.29 5.05 12.64
CA THR A 174 -27.08 4.28 12.28
C THR A 174 -25.76 4.91 12.73
N LYS A 175 -25.78 6.20 13.10
CA LYS A 175 -24.60 7.06 13.31
C LYS A 175 -23.74 7.32 12.06
N ALA A 176 -24.19 6.89 10.88
CA ALA A 176 -23.55 7.24 9.62
C ALA A 176 -24.04 8.60 9.11
N THR A 177 -23.16 9.31 8.42
CA THR A 177 -23.48 10.52 7.66
C THR A 177 -23.14 10.30 6.20
N ILE A 178 -23.55 11.21 5.32
CA ILE A 178 -23.10 11.19 3.93
C ILE A 178 -21.59 11.48 3.91
N ARG A 179 -20.85 10.69 3.13
CA ARG A 179 -19.40 10.81 2.91
C ARG A 179 -19.07 11.36 1.53
N VAL A 180 -19.87 10.96 0.55
CA VAL A 180 -19.67 11.35 -0.84
C VAL A 180 -21.02 11.62 -1.48
N LEU A 181 -21.12 12.79 -2.10
CA LEU A 181 -22.04 13.08 -3.19
C LEU A 181 -21.19 13.18 -4.47
N PRO A 182 -21.60 12.57 -5.59
CA PRO A 182 -20.91 12.69 -6.85
C PRO A 182 -20.69 14.15 -7.25
N LEU A 183 -19.49 14.48 -7.73
CA LEU A 183 -19.17 15.85 -8.18
C LEU A 183 -20.06 16.28 -9.35
N VAL A 184 -20.43 15.33 -10.20
CA VAL A 184 -21.42 15.49 -11.26
C VAL A 184 -22.65 14.73 -10.83
N ARG A 185 -23.77 15.45 -10.61
CA ARG A 185 -25.04 14.82 -10.28
C ARG A 185 -25.51 13.98 -11.46
N GLU A 186 -25.86 12.74 -11.16
CA GLU A 186 -26.47 11.81 -12.09
C GLU A 186 -27.83 11.39 -11.53
N ASP A 187 -28.84 11.32 -12.39
CA ASP A 187 -30.14 10.78 -12.01
C ASP A 187 -29.95 9.34 -11.51
N PRO A 188 -30.31 9.04 -10.25
CA PRO A 188 -30.14 7.69 -9.72
C PRO A 188 -31.07 6.66 -10.39
N GLY A 189 -32.08 7.10 -11.15
CA GLY A 189 -33.05 6.27 -11.85
C GLY A 189 -33.99 5.50 -10.93
N ALA A 190 -34.02 5.85 -9.65
CA ALA A 190 -34.75 5.13 -8.61
C ALA A 190 -35.17 6.07 -7.46
N PRO A 191 -36.24 5.74 -6.72
CA PRO A 191 -36.68 6.52 -5.57
C PRO A 191 -35.65 6.56 -4.45
N CYS A 192 -35.68 7.61 -3.65
CA CYS A 192 -34.84 7.77 -2.47
C CYS A 192 -34.93 6.54 -1.57
N VAL A 193 -33.78 5.97 -1.24
CA VAL A 193 -33.65 4.76 -0.42
C VAL A 193 -34.22 4.94 1.00
N VAL A 194 -34.32 6.19 1.47
CA VAL A 194 -34.77 6.51 2.84
C VAL A 194 -36.28 6.75 2.93
N CYS A 195 -36.82 7.65 2.11
CA CYS A 195 -38.22 8.08 2.19
C CYS A 195 -39.11 7.54 1.05
N GLY A 196 -38.55 6.93 0.02
CA GLY A 196 -39.30 6.48 -1.16
C GLY A 196 -39.77 7.58 -2.11
N GLY A 197 -39.44 8.86 -1.83
CA GLY A 197 -39.71 9.98 -2.73
C GLY A 197 -38.79 10.01 -3.96
N ALA A 198 -38.88 11.06 -4.78
CA ALA A 198 -38.01 11.21 -5.96
C ALA A 198 -36.52 11.23 -5.57
N GLY A 199 -35.72 10.35 -6.16
CA GLY A 199 -34.26 10.40 -6.03
C GLY A 199 -33.70 11.49 -6.94
N LEU A 200 -32.78 12.30 -6.42
CA LEU A 200 -32.13 13.38 -7.16
C LEU A 200 -30.68 13.07 -7.51
N GLU A 201 -29.99 12.32 -6.64
CA GLU A 201 -28.61 11.90 -6.84
C GLU A 201 -28.31 10.62 -6.07
N ARG A 202 -27.10 10.06 -6.23
CA ARG A 202 -26.60 8.97 -5.39
C ARG A 202 -25.85 9.54 -4.21
N ALA A 203 -26.02 8.99 -3.03
CA ALA A 203 -25.21 9.31 -1.86
C ALA A 203 -24.52 8.06 -1.32
N THR A 204 -23.32 8.26 -0.79
CA THR A 204 -22.55 7.22 -0.08
C THR A 204 -22.56 7.52 1.40
N TRP A 205 -23.12 6.62 2.22
CA TRP A 205 -23.12 6.70 3.67
C TRP A 205 -22.07 5.79 4.28
N ALA A 206 -21.45 6.26 5.36
CA ALA A 206 -20.63 5.42 6.24
C ALA A 206 -20.48 6.06 7.62
N ARG A 207 -20.14 5.25 8.63
CA ARG A 207 -19.72 5.76 9.94
C ARG A 207 -18.37 6.47 9.83
N ALA A 208 -18.21 7.56 10.58
CA ALA A 208 -16.94 8.30 10.65
C ALA A 208 -15.94 7.55 11.53
N TYR A 209 -14.66 7.80 11.29
CA TYR A 209 -13.57 7.45 12.20
C TYR A 209 -13.59 8.29 13.47
#